data_AF-A0A533TY31-F1
#
_entry.id   AF-A0A533TY31-F1
#
_cell.length_a   1.000
_cell.length_b   1.000
_cell.length_c   1.000
_cell.angle_alpha   90.00
_cell.angle_beta   90.00
_cell.angle_gamma   90.00
#
_symmetry.space_group_name_H-M   'P 1'
#
loop_
_entity.id
_entity.type
_entity.pdbx_description
1 polymer ?
#
loop_
_entity_poly.entity_id
_entity_poly.type
_entity_poly.pdbx_seq_one_letter_code
_entity_poly.pdbx_strand_id
1 'polypeptide(L)' 'MQEIKYRNYRIRYHCVLGWFAHIYRPGANSAMSDIIEATREEGEQILLVRVRARIDREEES' A
#
# COMPACT_ATOMS: atom_id res chain seq x y z
N MET A 1 -7.42 5.32 -10.07
CA MET A 1 -6.44 5.28 -8.96
C MET A 1 -7.11 5.79 -7.72
N GLN A 2 -7.02 5.07 -6.60
CA GLN A 2 -7.58 5.44 -5.30
C GLN A 2 -6.45 5.78 -4.33
N GLU A 3 -6.73 6.64 -3.35
CA GLU A 3 -5.76 7.04 -2.31
C GLU A 3 -6.42 6.94 -0.93
N ILE A 4 -5.70 6.33 0.02
CA ILE A 4 -6.09 6.27 1.43
C ILE A 4 -4.91 6.65 2.32
N LYS A 5 -5.19 6.92 3.60
CA LYS A 5 -4.18 7.14 4.63
C LYS A 5 -4.29 6.06 5.71
N TYR A 6 -3.15 5.61 6.22
CA TYR A 6 -3.07 4.66 7.34
C TYR A 6 -1.84 4.99 8.18
N ARG A 7 -2.01 5.25 9.50
CA ARG A 7 -0.91 5.59 10.43
C ARG A 7 0.08 6.64 9.89
N ASN A 8 -0.42 7.72 9.27
CA ASN A 8 0.36 8.77 8.60
C ASN A 8 1.08 8.38 7.29
N TYR A 9 0.99 7.12 6.86
CA TYR A 9 1.38 6.70 5.53
C TYR A 9 0.30 7.08 4.53
N ARG A 10 0.74 7.53 3.35
CA ARG A 10 -0.15 7.68 2.19
C ARG A 10 -0.06 6.42 1.35
N ILE A 11 -1.20 5.88 0.96
CA ILE A 11 -1.27 4.66 0.15
C ILE A 11 -2.04 5.01 -1.12
N ARG A 12 -1.43 4.79 -2.28
CA ARG A 12 -2.09 4.93 -3.58
C ARG A 12 -2.20 3.59 -4.24
N TYR A 13 -3.40 3.19 -4.65
CA TYR A 13 -3.58 1.89 -5.25
C TYR A 13 -4.55 1.91 -6.43
N HIS A 14 -4.42 0.90 -7.29
CA HIS A 14 -5.20 0.79 -8.51
C HIS A 14 -5.23 -0.65 -9.01
N CYS A 15 -6.23 -0.97 -9.84
CA CYS A 15 -6.37 -2.27 -10.49
C CYS A 15 -6.20 -2.10 -12.00
N VAL A 16 -5.27 -2.84 -12.60
CA VAL A 16 -5.12 -2.94 -14.07
C VAL A 16 -5.14 -4.40 -14.48
N LEU A 17 -3.99 -5.09 -14.38
CA LEU A 17 -3.84 -6.54 -14.57
C LEU A 17 -3.92 -7.31 -13.24
N GLY A 18 -3.68 -6.59 -12.14
CA GLY A 18 -3.81 -7.00 -10.76
C GLY A 18 -3.98 -5.75 -9.90
N TRP A 19 -4.06 -5.94 -8.60
CA TRP A 19 -4.10 -4.85 -7.64
C TRP A 19 -2.69 -4.44 -7.25
N PHE A 20 -2.40 -3.15 -7.31
CA PHE A 20 -1.10 -2.58 -6.98
C PHE A 20 -1.28 -1.42 -6.00
N ALA A 21 -0.51 -1.41 -4.92
CA ALA A 21 -0.48 -0.36 -3.91
C ALA A 21 0.93 0.18 -3.71
N HIS A 22 1.07 1.50 -3.84
CA HIS A 22 2.26 2.26 -3.52
C HIS A 22 2.11 2.82 -2.11
N ILE A 23 3.09 2.54 -1.26
CA ILE A 23 3.15 2.99 0.13
C ILE A 23 4.16 4.13 0.22
N TYR A 24 3.73 5.29 0.70
CA TYR A 24 4.57 6.45 0.92
C TYR A 24 4.73 6.68 2.42
N ARG A 25 5.97 6.54 2.92
CA ARG A 25 6.32 6.79 4.32
C ARG A 25 6.12 8.26 4.69
N PRO A 26 5.71 8.56 5.94
CA PRO A 26 5.68 9.93 6.42
C PRO A 26 7.09 10.54 6.38
N GLY A 27 7.23 11.73 5.78
CA GLY A 27 8.51 12.43 5.66
C GLY A 27 9.45 11.91 4.57
N ALA A 28 9.13 10.82 3.87
CA ALA A 28 9.91 10.38 2.72
C ALA A 28 9.61 11.24 1.48
N ASN A 29 10.65 11.65 0.75
CA ASN A 29 10.48 12.22 -0.57
C ASN A 29 9.76 11.19 -1.46
N SER A 30 8.75 11.65 -2.22
CA SER A 30 7.82 10.85 -3.04
C SER A 30 8.44 9.84 -4.02
N ALA A 31 9.76 9.79 -4.13
CA ALA A 31 10.52 8.87 -4.97
C ALA A 31 10.70 7.47 -4.38
N MET A 32 10.57 7.29 -3.06
CA MET A 32 10.80 6.00 -2.41
C MET A 32 9.47 5.41 -1.93
N SER A 33 8.80 4.66 -2.80
CA SER A 33 7.55 3.96 -2.50
C SER A 33 7.75 2.45 -2.55
N ASP A 34 7.48 1.76 -1.44
CA ASP A 34 7.30 0.30 -1.45
C ASP A 34 6.03 -0.03 -2.27
N ILE A 35 6.10 -1.10 -3.06
CA ILE A 35 4.97 -1.57 -3.88
C ILE A 35 4.51 -2.92 -3.32
N ILE A 36 3.21 -3.03 -3.04
CA ILE A 36 2.53 -4.27 -2.66
C ILE A 36 1.56 -4.64 -3.76
N GLU A 37 1.50 -5.92 -4.09
CA GLU A 37 0.63 -6.46 -5.13
C GLU A 37 -0.32 -7.54 -4.60
N ALA A 38 -1.46 -7.67 -5.28
CA ALA A 38 -2.39 -8.77 -5.12
C ALA A 38 -2.97 -9.13 -6.49
N THR A 39 -3.34 -10.40 -6.68
CA THR A 39 -3.98 -10.81 -7.91
C THR A 39 -5.37 -10.20 -8.02
N ARG A 40 -5.92 -10.18 -9.24
CA ARG A 40 -7.29 -9.67 -9.46
C ARG A 40 -8.34 -10.49 -8.72
N GLU A 41 -8.10 -11.79 -8.52
CA GLU A 41 -8.98 -12.71 -7.80
C GLU A 41 -8.93 -12.50 -6.28
N GLU A 42 -7.76 -12.16 -5.73
CA GLU A 42 -7.61 -11.81 -4.30
C GLU A 42 -8.38 -10.55 -3.93
N GLY A 43 -8.47 -9.60 -4.87
CA GLY A 43 -9.27 -8.39 -4.71
C GLY A 43 -8.60 -7.28 -3.90
N GLU A 44 -9.29 -6.14 -3.84
CA GLU A 44 -8.84 -4.91 -3.16
C GLU A 44 -8.61 -5.14 -1.66
N GLN A 45 -9.48 -5.91 -0.99
CA GLN A 45 -9.39 -6.08 0.45
C GLN A 45 -8.12 -6.81 0.88
N ILE A 46 -7.72 -7.86 0.15
CA ILE A 46 -6.47 -8.59 0.43
C ILE A 46 -5.26 -7.70 0.22
N LEU A 47 -5.25 -6.87 -0.84
CA LEU A 47 -4.21 -5.86 -1.06
C LEU A 47 -4.08 -4.94 0.16
N LEU A 48 -5.21 -4.37 0.62
CA LEU A 48 -5.23 -3.44 1.74
C LEU A 48 -4.80 -4.07 3.06
N VAL A 49 -5.16 -5.34 3.30
CA VAL A 49 -4.69 -6.10 4.47
C VAL A 49 -3.17 -6.28 4.43
N ARG A 50 -2.61 -6.66 3.27
CA ARG A 50 -1.14 -6.79 3.10
C ARG A 50 -0.41 -5.48 3.31
N VAL A 51 -0.94 -4.39 2.75
CA VAL A 51 -0.39 -3.03 2.92
C VAL A 51 -0.35 -2.64 4.40
N ARG A 52 -1.45 -2.84 5.13
CA ARG A 52 -1.51 -2.54 6.56
C ARG A 52 -0.52 -3.38 7.35
N ALA A 53 -0.50 -4.70 7.13
CA ALA A 53 0.43 -5.60 7.81
C ALA A 53 1.91 -5.25 7.55
N ARG A 54 2.23 -4.75 6.35
CA ARG A 54 3.59 -4.26 6.04
C ARG A 54 3.92 -3.02 6.84
N ILE A 55 3.01 -2.03 6.90
CA ILE A 55 3.18 -0.79 7.65
C ILE A 55 3.30 -1.08 9.16
N ASP A 56 2.42 -1.93 9.69
CA ASP A 56 2.43 -2.32 11.10
C ASP A 56 3.81 -2.89 11.49
N ARG A 57 4.37 -3.78 10.68
CA ARG A 57 5.72 -4.33 10.90
C ARG A 57 6.85 -3.29 10.85
N GLU A 58 6.71 -2.24 10.03
CA GLU A 58 7.73 -1.18 9.98
C GLU A 58 7.69 -0.28 11.20
N GLU A 59 6.52 -0.02 11.76
CA GLU A 59 6.40 0.80 12.97
C GLU A 59 6.79 0.04 14.24
N GLU A 60 6.81 -1.30 14.19
CA GLU A 60 7.31 -2.15 15.28
C GLU A 60 8.83 -2.33 15.29
N SER A 61 9.54 -1.94 14.22
CA SER A 61 11.01 -2.07 14.08
C SER A 61 11.75 -0.78 14.42
#